data_AF-A0A2H0U043-F1
#
_entry.id   AF-A0A2H0U043-F1
#
_cell.length_a   1.000
_cell.length_b   1.000
_cell.length_c   1.000
_cell.angle_alpha   90.00
_cell.angle_beta   90.00
_cell.angle_gamma   90.00
#
_symmetry.space_group_name_H-M   'P 1'
#
loop_
_entity.id
_entity.type
_entity.pdbx_description
1 polymer ?
#
loop_
_entity_poly.entity_id
_entity_poly.type
_entity_poly.pdbx_seq_one_letter_code
_entity_poly.pdbx_strand_id
1 'polypeptide(L)'
;ESWLRRYPILFLEDPLAEDDWENWTILTKRLGKKVTLVGDDLFVTNIKRIQRGIDEKIGNAVLIKLNQIGTLSETIDAIYLTKKNGYKVAISHRSGETADTFIADLAVAVNSEFIKTGSMSRSERVEKYNRLMEIEEEVTK
;
A
#
# COMPACT_ATOMS: atom_id res chain seq x y z
N GLU A 1 13.41 3.46 -16.18
CA GLU A 1 14.73 2.83 -15.89
C GLU A 1 15.86 3.84 -15.63
N SER A 2 16.02 4.90 -16.43
CA SER A 2 17.06 5.91 -16.21
C SER A 2 16.99 6.52 -14.80
N TRP A 3 15.79 6.85 -14.31
CA TRP A 3 15.59 7.36 -12.95
C TRP A 3 15.99 6.35 -11.87
N LEU A 4 15.63 5.07 -12.02
CA LEU A 4 16.03 4.02 -11.07
C LEU A 4 17.56 3.82 -10.99
N ARG A 5 18.29 4.16 -12.05
CA ARG A 5 19.77 4.13 -12.03
C ARG A 5 20.38 5.38 -11.40
N ARG A 6 19.69 6.52 -11.46
CA ARG A 6 20.18 7.81 -10.98
C ARG A 6 19.81 8.08 -9.54
N TYR A 7 18.72 7.48 -9.07
CA TYR A 7 18.13 7.76 -7.75
C TYR A 7 17.81 6.44 -7.03
N PRO A 8 17.95 6.39 -5.70
CA PRO A 8 17.64 5.22 -4.89
C PRO A 8 16.12 5.07 -4.68
N ILE A 9 15.37 4.92 -5.77
CA ILE A 9 13.91 4.79 -5.74
C ILE A 9 13.54 3.39 -5.26
N LEU A 10 12.82 3.31 -4.15
CA LEU A 10 12.41 2.04 -3.52
C LEU A 10 11.05 1.53 -4.01
N PHE A 11 10.14 2.45 -4.32
CA PHE A 11 8.78 2.15 -4.75
C PHE A 11 8.32 3.12 -5.85
N LEU A 12 7.45 2.62 -6.72
CA LEU A 12 6.66 3.37 -7.69
C LEU A 12 5.20 2.99 -7.47
N GLU A 13 4.37 3.99 -7.19
CA GLU A 13 2.92 3.86 -7.05
C GLU A 13 2.27 4.32 -8.35
N ASP A 14 1.32 3.54 -8.86
CA ASP A 14 0.58 3.76 -10.11
C ASP A 14 1.40 4.39 -11.26
N PRO A 15 2.48 3.74 -11.71
CA PRO A 15 3.27 4.18 -12.86
C PRO A 15 2.49 4.19 -14.19
N LEU A 16 1.31 3.57 -14.24
CA LEU A 16 0.44 3.43 -15.40
C LEU A 16 -1.03 3.56 -14.96
N ALA A 17 -1.94 3.79 -15.92
CA ALA A 17 -3.36 3.95 -15.65
C ALA A 17 -4.02 2.69 -15.05
N GLU A 18 -5.13 2.89 -14.35
CA GLU A 18 -5.84 1.86 -13.57
C GLU A 18 -6.29 0.65 -14.39
N ASP A 19 -6.63 0.83 -15.67
CA ASP A 19 -7.10 -0.25 -16.55
C ASP A 19 -6.09 -0.64 -17.64
N ASP A 20 -4.84 -0.16 -17.56
CA ASP A 20 -3.78 -0.50 -18.50
C ASP A 20 -3.05 -1.81 -18.14
N TRP A 21 -3.82 -2.88 -17.97
CA TRP A 21 -3.35 -4.20 -17.51
C TRP A 21 -2.23 -4.80 -18.38
N GLU A 22 -2.29 -4.55 -19.70
CA GLU A 22 -1.29 -5.02 -20.64
C GLU A 22 0.08 -4.37 -20.37
N ASN A 23 0.14 -3.04 -20.29
CA ASN A 23 1.39 -2.36 -20.04
C ASN A 23 1.87 -2.56 -18.60
N TRP A 24 0.96 -2.74 -17.63
CA TRP A 24 1.31 -3.16 -16.27
C TRP A 24 2.03 -4.51 -16.24
N THR A 25 1.60 -5.47 -17.07
CA THR A 25 2.29 -6.77 -17.22
C THR A 25 3.70 -6.59 -17.77
N ILE A 26 3.84 -5.79 -18.84
CA ILE A 26 5.14 -5.50 -19.46
C ILE A 26 6.06 -4.79 -18.45
N LEU A 27 5.54 -3.79 -17.73
CA LEU A 27 6.26 -3.03 -16.72
C LEU A 27 6.73 -3.93 -15.57
N THR A 28 5.85 -4.80 -15.07
CA THR A 28 6.16 -5.71 -13.95
C THR A 28 7.24 -6.71 -14.34
N LYS A 29 7.17 -7.29 -15.54
CA LYS A 29 8.24 -8.16 -16.07
C LYS A 29 9.59 -7.44 -16.15
N ARG A 30 9.59 -6.17 -16.54
CA ARG A 30 10.82 -5.37 -16.71
C ARG A 30 11.42 -4.88 -15.38
N LEU A 31 10.57 -4.42 -14.45
CA LEU A 31 10.98 -3.64 -13.28
C LEU A 31 10.66 -4.29 -11.92
N GLY A 32 9.76 -5.26 -11.86
CA GLY A 32 9.26 -5.83 -10.59
C GLY A 32 10.32 -6.53 -9.74
N LYS A 33 11.49 -6.84 -10.29
CA LYS A 33 12.66 -7.35 -9.54
C LYS A 33 13.62 -6.25 -9.04
N LYS A 34 13.44 -5.01 -9.51
CA LYS A 34 14.34 -3.88 -9.27
C LYS A 34 13.74 -2.83 -8.34
N VAL A 35 12.41 -2.71 -8.32
CA VAL A 35 11.66 -1.72 -7.54
C VAL A 35 10.32 -2.30 -7.10
N THR A 36 9.79 -1.81 -5.97
CA THR A 36 8.43 -2.17 -5.55
C THR A 36 7.43 -1.42 -6.44
N LEU A 37 6.53 -2.15 -7.11
CA LEU A 37 5.46 -1.63 -7.94
C LEU A 37 4.15 -1.76 -7.15
N VAL A 38 3.67 -0.62 -6.66
CA VAL A 38 2.49 -0.51 -5.82
C VAL A 38 1.29 -0.16 -6.70
N GLY A 39 0.26 -1.00 -6.69
CA GLY A 39 -1.04 -0.68 -7.29
C GLY A 39 -1.97 -0.03 -6.27
N ASP A 40 -2.44 1.17 -6.58
CA ASP A 40 -3.47 1.90 -5.83
C ASP A 40 -4.78 1.90 -6.62
N ASP A 41 -4.93 2.75 -7.63
CA ASP A 41 -6.10 2.78 -8.51
C ASP A 41 -6.20 1.51 -9.36
N LEU A 42 -5.07 0.85 -9.65
CA LEU A 42 -5.08 -0.48 -10.28
C LEU A 42 -5.89 -1.51 -9.48
N PHE A 43 -5.82 -1.48 -8.15
CA PHE A 43 -6.40 -2.51 -7.28
C PHE A 43 -7.60 -2.03 -6.47
N VAL A 44 -7.69 -0.74 -6.14
CA VAL A 44 -8.74 -0.08 -5.34
C VAL A 44 -9.13 -0.86 -4.09
N THR A 45 -8.17 -1.50 -3.43
CA THR A 45 -8.40 -2.39 -2.27
C THR A 45 -9.44 -3.50 -2.55
N ASN A 46 -9.68 -3.85 -3.82
CA ASN A 46 -10.72 -4.78 -4.24
C ASN A 46 -10.14 -6.18 -4.48
N ILE A 47 -10.67 -7.17 -3.76
CA ILE A 47 -10.22 -8.56 -3.80
C ILE A 47 -10.18 -9.14 -5.22
N LYS A 48 -11.15 -8.83 -6.08
CA LYS A 48 -11.19 -9.37 -7.46
C LYS A 48 -10.07 -8.79 -8.32
N ARG A 49 -9.80 -7.49 -8.19
CA ARG A 49 -8.70 -6.83 -8.94
C ARG A 49 -7.34 -7.26 -8.41
N ILE A 50 -7.20 -7.40 -7.09
CA ILE A 50 -5.98 -7.95 -6.46
C ILE A 50 -5.74 -9.38 -6.94
N GLN A 51 -6.76 -10.25 -6.92
CA GLN A 51 -6.64 -11.63 -7.40
C GLN A 51 -6.19 -11.68 -8.86
N ARG A 52 -6.80 -10.86 -9.73
CA ARG A 52 -6.37 -10.75 -11.12
C ARG A 52 -4.90 -10.33 -11.24
N GLY A 53 -4.49 -9.33 -10.46
CA GLY A 53 -3.09 -8.89 -10.42
C GLY A 53 -2.13 -10.01 -10.03
N ILE A 54 -2.50 -10.83 -9.05
CA ILE A 54 -1.74 -12.00 -8.62
C ILE A 54 -1.65 -13.04 -9.73
N ASP A 55 -2.78 -13.40 -10.35
CA ASP A 55 -2.86 -14.42 -11.40
C ASP A 55 -2.04 -14.02 -12.64
N GLU A 56 -2.08 -12.74 -13.00
CA GLU A 56 -1.35 -12.17 -14.14
C GLU A 56 0.10 -11.73 -13.78
N LYS A 57 0.49 -11.84 -12.49
CA LYS A 57 1.81 -11.40 -11.96
C LYS A 57 2.09 -9.91 -12.23
N ILE A 58 1.12 -9.07 -11.95
CA ILE A 58 1.15 -7.62 -12.12
C ILE A 58 1.35 -6.92 -10.78
N GLY A 59 2.29 -5.98 -10.72
CA GLY A 59 2.69 -5.34 -9.47
C GLY A 59 3.41 -6.31 -8.53
N ASN A 60 3.78 -5.83 -7.36
CA ASN A 60 4.28 -6.67 -6.27
C ASN A 60 3.96 -6.07 -4.87
N ALA A 61 3.09 -5.06 -4.84
CA ALA A 61 2.57 -4.45 -3.64
C ALA A 61 1.17 -3.85 -3.90
N VAL A 62 0.36 -3.77 -2.85
CA VAL A 62 -0.98 -3.18 -2.89
C VAL A 62 -1.05 -2.02 -1.90
N LEU A 63 -1.54 -0.86 -2.36
CA LEU A 63 -1.89 0.23 -1.48
C LEU A 63 -3.31 0.00 -0.93
N ILE A 64 -3.42 -0.18 0.38
CA ILE A 64 -4.68 -0.49 1.06
C ILE A 64 -5.28 0.79 1.62
N LYS A 65 -6.49 1.12 1.15
CA LYS A 65 -7.32 2.23 1.64
C LYS A 65 -8.69 1.69 2.02
N LEU A 66 -8.99 1.70 3.32
CA LEU A 66 -10.20 1.08 3.87
C LEU A 66 -11.49 1.57 3.21
N ASN A 67 -11.57 2.88 2.98
CA ASN A 67 -12.77 3.48 2.42
C ASN A 67 -12.92 3.31 0.90
N GLN A 68 -12.00 2.61 0.22
CA GLN A 68 -12.24 2.13 -1.15
C GLN A 68 -13.07 0.84 -1.17
N ILE A 69 -12.93 -0.04 -0.17
CA ILE A 69 -13.66 -1.31 -0.11
C ILE A 69 -14.89 -1.26 0.81
N GLY A 70 -14.86 -0.38 1.83
CA GLY A 70 -16.03 -0.01 2.62
C GLY A 70 -16.03 -0.56 4.04
N THR A 71 -15.65 -1.82 4.25
CA THR A 71 -15.65 -2.44 5.59
C THR A 71 -14.26 -2.90 6.04
N LEU A 72 -14.09 -3.02 7.37
CA LEU A 72 -12.87 -3.54 7.96
C LEU A 72 -12.65 -5.02 7.58
N SER A 73 -13.69 -5.85 7.62
CA SER A 73 -13.57 -7.28 7.27
C SER A 73 -13.09 -7.47 5.83
N GLU A 74 -13.66 -6.73 4.87
CA GLU A 74 -13.21 -6.82 3.47
C GLU A 74 -11.80 -6.26 3.27
N THR A 75 -11.42 -5.21 4.03
CA THR A 75 -10.04 -4.71 4.06
C THR A 75 -9.08 -5.80 4.53
N ILE A 76 -9.43 -6.50 5.62
CA ILE A 76 -8.63 -7.58 6.17
C ILE A 76 -8.51 -8.74 5.18
N ASP A 77 -9.60 -9.12 4.51
CA ASP A 77 -9.57 -10.14 3.46
C ASP A 77 -8.65 -9.76 2.29
N ALA A 78 -8.69 -8.49 1.86
CA ALA A 78 -7.80 -7.96 0.82
C ALA A 78 -6.31 -8.00 1.25
N ILE A 79 -6.03 -7.61 2.51
CA ILE A 79 -4.69 -7.68 3.10
C ILE A 79 -4.21 -9.13 3.15
N TYR A 80 -5.02 -10.07 3.65
CA TYR A 80 -4.65 -11.48 3.74
C TYR A 80 -4.39 -12.09 2.37
N LEU A 81 -5.24 -11.81 1.37
CA LEU A 81 -5.01 -12.26 0.01
C LEU A 81 -3.67 -11.76 -0.54
N THR A 82 -3.38 -10.47 -0.32
CA THR A 82 -2.14 -9.83 -0.75
C THR A 82 -0.92 -10.50 -0.13
N LYS A 83 -0.89 -10.63 1.21
CA LYS A 83 0.26 -11.22 1.93
C LYS A 83 0.46 -12.70 1.60
N LYS A 84 -0.63 -13.47 1.50
CA LYS A 84 -0.59 -14.91 1.20
C LYS A 84 0.09 -15.19 -0.15
N ASN A 85 0.03 -14.26 -1.08
CA ASN A 85 0.63 -14.39 -2.41
C ASN A 85 1.98 -13.65 -2.55
N GLY A 86 2.59 -13.23 -1.43
CA GLY A 86 3.92 -12.63 -1.42
C GLY A 86 3.97 -11.18 -1.92
N TYR A 87 2.82 -10.52 -2.06
CA TYR A 87 2.76 -9.09 -2.32
C TYR A 87 2.94 -8.33 -1.02
N LYS A 88 3.59 -7.17 -1.09
CA LYS A 88 3.71 -6.25 0.05
C LYS A 88 2.41 -5.49 0.25
N VAL A 89 2.11 -5.16 1.49
CA VAL A 89 0.98 -4.33 1.90
C VAL A 89 1.49 -2.97 2.32
N ALA A 90 0.90 -1.93 1.76
CA ALA A 90 1.12 -0.55 2.18
C ALA A 90 -0.20 0.04 2.67
N ILE A 91 -0.35 0.29 3.97
CA ILE A 91 -1.54 0.97 4.51
C ILE A 91 -1.47 2.46 4.15
N SER A 92 -2.58 3.05 3.67
CA SER A 92 -2.59 4.43 3.20
C SER A 92 -3.72 5.28 3.77
N HIS A 93 -3.40 6.54 4.02
CA HIS A 93 -4.36 7.62 4.22
C HIS A 93 -5.13 7.99 2.95
N ARG A 94 -6.07 8.96 3.11
CA ARG A 94 -6.73 9.69 2.02
C ARG A 94 -6.40 11.18 2.04
N SER A 95 -6.46 11.83 0.88
CA SER A 95 -6.12 13.25 0.71
C SER A 95 -6.93 14.18 1.63
N GLY A 96 -8.20 13.87 1.88
CA GLY A 96 -8.95 14.38 3.02
C GLY A 96 -8.88 13.38 4.18
N GLU A 97 -8.32 13.79 5.32
CA GLU A 97 -8.25 12.96 6.53
C GLU A 97 -8.81 13.67 7.75
N THR A 98 -9.06 12.88 8.79
CA THR A 98 -9.47 13.33 10.12
C THR A 98 -8.34 13.13 11.13
N ALA A 99 -8.54 13.50 12.39
CA ALA A 99 -7.59 13.19 13.47
C ALA A 99 -7.59 11.70 13.89
N ASP A 100 -8.48 10.88 13.32
CA ASP A 100 -8.57 9.45 13.62
C ASP A 100 -7.25 8.73 13.29
N THR A 101 -6.70 7.95 14.21
CA THR A 101 -5.40 7.30 14.05
C THR A 101 -5.49 5.83 13.66
N PHE A 102 -6.68 5.29 13.38
CA PHE A 102 -6.97 3.86 13.18
C PHE A 102 -6.00 3.15 12.24
N ILE A 103 -5.58 3.81 11.15
CA ILE A 103 -4.67 3.22 10.17
C ILE A 103 -3.26 2.94 10.72
N ALA A 104 -2.84 3.63 11.79
CA ALA A 104 -1.59 3.34 12.50
C ALA A 104 -1.66 1.98 13.21
N ASP A 105 -2.69 1.77 14.04
CA ASP A 105 -2.93 0.49 14.70
C ASP A 105 -3.17 -0.63 13.69
N LEU A 106 -3.91 -0.38 12.61
CA LEU A 106 -4.10 -1.38 11.54
C LEU A 106 -2.78 -1.79 10.89
N ALA A 107 -1.91 -0.83 10.57
CA ALA A 107 -0.62 -1.11 9.94
C ALA A 107 0.26 -2.03 10.81
N VAL A 108 0.28 -1.79 12.11
CA VAL A 108 0.99 -2.66 13.07
C VAL A 108 0.29 -4.01 13.20
N ALA A 109 -1.03 -4.04 13.40
CA ALA A 109 -1.81 -5.26 13.62
C ALA A 109 -1.67 -6.26 12.45
N VAL A 110 -1.64 -5.77 11.22
CA VAL A 110 -1.49 -6.61 10.02
C VAL A 110 -0.04 -6.82 9.61
N ASN A 111 0.93 -6.31 10.38
CA ASN A 111 2.35 -6.31 10.05
C ASN A 111 2.59 -5.88 8.59
N SER A 112 2.04 -4.72 8.20
CA SER A 112 2.22 -4.20 6.85
C SER A 112 3.67 -3.77 6.64
N GLU A 113 4.20 -3.99 5.43
CA GLU A 113 5.56 -3.59 5.08
C GLU A 113 5.75 -2.08 5.07
N PHE A 114 4.70 -1.32 4.75
CA PHE A 114 4.77 0.14 4.69
C PHE A 114 3.50 0.80 5.22
N ILE A 115 3.64 2.03 5.70
CA ILE A 115 2.53 2.96 5.92
C ILE A 115 2.82 4.27 5.18
N LYS A 116 1.82 4.79 4.47
CA LYS A 116 1.84 6.10 3.81
C LYS A 116 0.79 6.95 4.49
N THR A 117 1.18 7.83 5.41
CA THR A 117 0.23 8.69 6.17
C THR A 117 0.49 10.20 6.02
N GLY A 118 1.20 10.61 4.95
CA GLY A 118 1.38 12.02 4.57
C GLY A 118 2.69 12.62 5.06
N SER A 119 2.85 13.94 4.92
CA SER A 119 4.06 14.65 5.33
C SER A 119 4.14 14.78 6.86
N MET A 120 5.31 15.22 7.37
CA MET A 120 5.52 15.63 8.76
C MET A 120 4.92 17.03 9.05
N SER A 121 3.73 17.28 8.52
CA SER A 121 2.98 18.52 8.69
C SER A 121 1.48 18.24 8.57
N ARG A 122 0.67 19.14 9.15
CA ARG A 122 -0.79 19.03 9.28
C ARG A 122 -1.19 17.93 10.27
N SER A 123 -1.98 18.29 11.28
CA SER A 123 -2.25 17.41 12.42
C SER A 123 -2.89 16.09 12.00
N GLU A 124 -3.79 16.08 11.00
CA GLU A 124 -4.43 14.84 10.53
C GLU A 124 -3.44 13.80 9.97
N ARG A 125 -2.19 14.20 9.69
CA ARG A 125 -1.07 13.33 9.30
C ARG A 125 -0.22 12.96 10.49
N VAL A 126 0.18 13.98 11.26
CA VAL A 126 1.08 13.85 12.41
C VAL A 126 0.48 12.97 13.51
N GLU A 127 -0.83 13.02 13.76
CA GLU A 127 -1.47 12.17 14.77
C GLU A 127 -1.22 10.67 14.53
N LYS A 128 -1.16 10.22 13.27
CA LYS A 128 -0.86 8.80 12.97
C LYS A 128 0.60 8.45 13.29
N TYR A 129 1.53 9.38 13.06
CA TYR A 129 2.93 9.18 13.44
C TYR A 129 3.09 9.16 14.96
N ASN A 130 2.39 10.03 15.69
CA ASN A 130 2.36 10.00 17.16
C ASN A 130 1.86 8.65 17.67
N ARG A 131 0.74 8.17 17.12
CA ARG A 131 0.20 6.86 17.50
C ARG A 131 1.17 5.71 17.22
N LEU A 132 1.92 5.74 16.11
CA LEU A 132 2.96 4.74 15.84
C LEU A 132 4.08 4.74 16.90
N MET A 133 4.52 5.92 17.35
CA MET A 133 5.53 6.03 18.41
C MET A 133 4.99 5.51 19.75
N GLU A 134 3.72 5.80 20.07
CA GLU A 134 3.07 5.24 21.26
C GLU A 134 2.99 3.70 21.20
N ILE A 135 2.57 3.13 20.07
CA ILE A 135 2.53 1.68 19.89
C ILE A 135 3.93 1.08 20.04
N GLU A 136 4.96 1.71 19.47
CA GLU A 136 6.36 1.27 19.62
C GLU A 136 6.76 1.22 21.10
N GLU A 137 6.44 2.25 21.89
CA GLU A 137 6.68 2.26 23.33
C GLU A 137 5.88 1.19 24.08
N GLU A 138 4.64 0.91 23.67
CA GLU A 138 3.78 -0.11 24.26
C GLU A 138 4.32 -1.53 24.05
N VAL A 139 4.88 -1.84 22.86
CA VAL A 139 5.33 -3.19 22.50
C VAL A 139 6.81 -3.46 22.78
N THR A 140 7.60 -2.42 23.05
CA THR A 140 9.04 -2.54 23.33
C THR A 140 9.34 -2.61 24.83
N LYS A 141 8.38 -2.23 25.69
CA LYS A 141 8.44 -2.42 27.14
C LYS A 141 8.22 -3.88 27.52
#